data_AF-A0A090KSF5-F1
#
_entry.id   AF-A0A090KSF5-F1
#
_cell.length_a   1.000
_cell.length_b   1.000
_cell.length_c   1.000
_cell.angle_alpha   90.00
_cell.angle_beta   90.00
_cell.angle_gamma   90.00
#
_symmetry.space_group_name_H-M   'P 1'
#
loop_
_entity.id
_entity.type
_entity.pdbx_description
1 polymer ?
#
loop_
_entity_poly.entity_id
_entity_poly.type
_entity_poly.pdbx_seq_one_letter_code
_entity_poly.pdbx_strand_id
1 'polypeptide(L)'
;MKSTSKIIISVIVGLLMVVGAFAFLNGWITGSPKDTHPPCDQLPSVAEATAALDNHENLAKEIEKLGDGIKVEVGKPCQDDQERGLILVSYDLKSERDAISNLLSRSEGFGVPVHLKKR
;
A
#
# COMPACT_ATOMS: atom_id res chain seq x y z
N MET A 1 -28.82 31.40 -13.72
CA MET A 1 -28.34 30.02 -13.91
C MET A 1 -27.80 29.49 -12.59
N LYS A 2 -28.56 28.56 -12.00
CA LYS A 2 -28.39 27.96 -10.68
C LYS A 2 -27.73 26.59 -10.88
N SER A 3 -26.86 26.20 -9.95
CA SER A 3 -26.64 24.80 -9.58
C SER A 3 -25.80 23.90 -10.51
N THR A 4 -24.58 24.30 -10.85
CA THR A 4 -23.56 23.35 -11.38
C THR A 4 -22.35 23.17 -10.45
N SER A 5 -21.94 24.20 -9.71
CA SER A 5 -20.79 24.10 -8.79
C SER A 5 -21.04 23.25 -7.53
N LYS A 6 -22.29 23.08 -7.09
CA LYS A 6 -22.61 22.30 -5.88
C LYS A 6 -22.57 20.79 -6.08
N ILE A 7 -22.72 20.32 -7.32
CA ILE A 7 -22.76 18.89 -7.65
C ILE A 7 -21.35 18.31 -7.74
N ILE A 8 -20.38 19.09 -8.25
CA ILE A 8 -18.99 18.63 -8.45
C ILE A 8 -18.27 18.43 -7.10
N ILE A 9 -18.52 19.32 -6.12
CA ILE A 9 -17.93 19.21 -4.78
C ILE A 9 -18.45 17.98 -4.02
N SER A 10 -19.72 17.61 -4.24
CA SER A 10 -20.36 16.45 -3.59
C SER A 10 -19.74 15.13 -4.03
N VAL A 11 -19.39 15.00 -5.32
CA VAL A 11 -18.80 13.77 -5.87
C VAL A 11 -17.36 13.57 -5.37
N ILE A 12 -16.58 14.65 -5.26
CA ILE A 12 -15.19 14.59 -4.80
C ILE A 12 -15.14 14.20 -3.31
N VAL A 13 -16.02 14.77 -2.48
CA VAL A 13 -16.10 14.45 -1.05
C VAL A 13 -16.64 13.03 -0.82
N GLY A 14 -17.61 12.58 -1.64
CA GLY A 14 -18.14 11.21 -1.57
C GLY A 14 -17.10 10.15 -1.95
N LEU A 15 -16.27 10.42 -2.96
CA LEU A 15 -15.22 9.50 -3.41
C LEU A 15 -14.04 9.44 -2.42
N LEU A 16 -13.68 10.56 -1.80
CA LEU A 16 -12.65 10.62 -0.75
C LEU A 16 -13.05 9.86 0.52
N MET A 17 -14.34 9.76 0.84
CA MET A 17 -14.82 9.03 2.02
C MET A 17 -14.71 7.50 1.88
N VAL A 18 -14.79 6.95 0.67
CA VAL A 18 -14.64 5.50 0.44
C VAL A 18 -13.17 5.08 0.63
N VAL A 19 -12.21 5.96 0.30
CA VAL A 19 -10.78 5.71 0.51
C VAL A 19 -10.36 5.98 1.96
N GLY A 20 -10.94 7.01 2.61
CA GLY A 20 -10.60 7.38 3.98
C GLY A 20 -11.01 6.36 5.05
N ALA A 21 -12.02 5.52 4.79
CA ALA A 21 -12.44 4.49 5.75
C ALA A 21 -11.45 3.32 5.85
N PHE A 22 -10.64 3.06 4.82
CA PHE A 22 -9.62 2.00 4.86
C PHE A 22 -8.39 2.39 5.68
N ALA A 23 -8.09 3.68 5.79
CA ALA A 23 -6.93 4.16 6.55
C ALA A 23 -7.10 4.01 8.07
N PHE A 24 -8.34 3.93 8.57
CA PHE A 24 -8.59 3.95 10.02
C PHE A 24 -8.67 2.58 10.71
N LEU A 25 -8.64 1.46 9.98
CA LEU A 25 -8.71 0.12 10.60
C LEU A 25 -7.33 -0.51 10.91
N ASN A 26 -6.21 0.09 10.46
CA ASN A 26 -4.91 -0.59 10.43
C ASN A 26 -3.86 -0.07 11.42
N GLY A 27 -4.22 0.63 12.49
CA GLY A 27 -3.16 1.20 13.33
C GLY A 27 -3.55 1.69 14.71
N TRP A 28 -4.06 0.81 15.59
CA TRP A 28 -3.97 1.10 17.02
C TRP A 28 -3.86 -0.18 17.87
N ILE A 29 -2.62 -0.43 18.32
CA ILE A 29 -2.23 -1.20 19.51
C ILE A 29 -2.44 -2.73 19.49
N THR A 30 -1.33 -3.47 19.30
CA THR A 30 -0.74 -4.46 20.24
C THR A 30 0.05 -5.52 19.47
N GLY A 31 1.29 -5.79 19.90
CA GLY A 31 2.05 -6.98 19.51
C GLY A 31 2.97 -6.79 18.31
N SER A 32 4.26 -7.04 18.53
CA SER A 32 5.34 -7.08 17.53
C SER A 32 4.86 -7.44 16.13
N PRO A 33 4.93 -6.53 15.13
CA PRO A 33 4.47 -6.83 13.79
C PRO A 33 5.50 -7.77 13.19
N LYS A 34 5.27 -9.08 13.30
CA LYS A 34 5.61 -9.93 12.16
C LYS A 34 4.87 -9.28 11.01
N ASP A 35 5.60 -8.81 10.01
CA ASP A 35 5.04 -8.28 8.78
C ASP A 35 4.09 -9.37 8.25
N THR A 36 2.82 -9.31 8.62
CA THR A 36 1.82 -10.34 8.36
C THR A 36 0.84 -9.65 7.44
N HIS A 37 0.76 -10.12 6.20
CA HIS A 37 -0.18 -9.54 5.25
C HIS A 37 -1.62 -9.75 5.76
N PRO A 38 -2.57 -8.87 5.39
CA PRO A 38 -3.98 -9.10 5.66
C PRO A 38 -4.45 -10.48 5.17
N PRO A 39 -5.55 -11.01 5.74
CA PRO A 39 -6.25 -12.16 5.18
C PRO A 39 -6.49 -12.04 3.67
N CYS A 40 -6.42 -13.15 2.95
CA CYS A 40 -6.48 -13.18 1.49
C CYS A 40 -7.76 -12.57 0.89
N ASP A 41 -8.88 -12.71 1.59
CA ASP A 41 -10.18 -12.14 1.26
C ASP A 41 -10.20 -10.60 1.34
N GLN A 42 -9.25 -9.99 2.07
CA GLN A 42 -9.12 -8.54 2.24
C GLN A 42 -8.08 -7.93 1.30
N LEU A 43 -7.39 -8.75 0.52
CA LEU A 43 -6.41 -8.26 -0.44
C LEU A 43 -7.09 -7.77 -1.72
N PRO A 44 -6.60 -6.66 -2.30
CA PRO A 44 -7.05 -6.24 -3.61
C PRO A 44 -6.65 -7.27 -4.66
N SER A 45 -7.19 -7.12 -5.86
CA SER A 45 -6.74 -7.90 -7.00
C SER A 45 -5.31 -7.55 -7.40
N VAL A 46 -4.61 -8.46 -8.08
CA VAL A 46 -3.30 -8.21 -8.68
C VAL A 46 -3.36 -7.03 -9.65
N ALA A 47 -4.47 -6.87 -10.37
CA ALA A 47 -4.67 -5.73 -11.27
C ALA A 47 -4.72 -4.40 -10.51
N GLU A 48 -5.46 -4.35 -9.39
CA GLU A 48 -5.51 -3.16 -8.53
C GLU A 48 -4.16 -2.86 -7.86
N ALA A 49 -3.45 -3.89 -7.38
CA ALA A 49 -2.11 -3.73 -6.82
C ALA A 49 -1.09 -3.24 -7.88
N THR A 50 -1.20 -3.74 -9.11
CA THR A 50 -0.36 -3.29 -10.24
C THR A 50 -0.66 -1.84 -10.58
N ALA A 51 -1.93 -1.48 -10.73
CA ALA A 51 -2.33 -0.10 -10.98
C ALA A 51 -1.89 0.84 -9.84
N ALA A 52 -1.95 0.38 -8.59
CA ALA A 52 -1.47 1.13 -7.43
C ALA A 52 0.05 1.36 -7.49
N LEU A 53 0.83 0.35 -7.88
CA LEU A 53 2.27 0.46 -8.08
C LEU A 53 2.60 1.43 -9.22
N ASP A 54 1.92 1.32 -10.35
CA ASP A 54 2.14 2.18 -11.52
C ASP A 54 1.80 3.66 -11.22
N ASN A 55 0.70 3.90 -10.52
CA ASN A 55 0.29 5.25 -10.11
C ASN A 55 1.26 5.88 -9.07
N HIS A 56 2.03 5.06 -8.36
CA HIS A 56 3.00 5.49 -7.34
C HIS A 56 4.43 5.05 -7.68
N GLU A 57 4.78 5.01 -8.97
CA GLU A 57 6.11 4.59 -9.44
C GLU A 57 7.24 5.39 -8.78
N ASN A 58 7.01 6.68 -8.52
CA ASN A 58 7.97 7.55 -7.83
C ASN A 58 8.26 7.08 -6.40
N LEU A 59 7.22 6.65 -5.66
CA LEU A 59 7.36 6.12 -4.30
C LEU A 59 8.14 4.79 -4.32
N ALA A 60 7.84 3.91 -5.28
CA ALA A 60 8.58 2.66 -5.46
C ALA A 60 10.08 2.93 -5.70
N LYS A 61 10.40 3.87 -6.61
CA LYS A 61 11.78 4.28 -6.88
C LYS A 61 12.45 4.92 -5.66
N GLU A 62 11.72 5.65 -4.84
CA GLU A 62 12.26 6.24 -3.61
C GLU A 62 12.61 5.17 -2.58
N ILE A 63 11.75 4.16 -2.43
CA ILE A 63 11.98 2.99 -1.58
C ILE A 63 13.20 2.20 -2.05
N GLU A 64 13.32 1.93 -3.36
CA GLU A 64 14.47 1.19 -3.92
C GLU A 64 15.78 1.96 -3.75
N LYS A 65 15.76 3.30 -3.74
CA LYS A 65 16.95 4.13 -3.48
C LYS A 65 17.45 4.07 -2.04
N LEU A 66 16.68 3.49 -1.10
CA LEU A 66 17.12 3.35 0.28
C LEU A 66 18.22 2.29 0.46
N GLY A 67 18.40 1.38 -0.52
CA GLY A 67 19.42 0.34 -0.48
C GLY A 67 19.40 -0.58 -1.70
N ASP A 68 20.57 -1.01 -2.15
CA ASP A 68 20.74 -1.85 -3.35
C ASP A 68 20.09 -3.24 -3.21
N GLY A 69 19.85 -3.71 -1.97
CA GLY A 69 19.16 -4.96 -1.69
C GLY A 69 17.63 -4.87 -1.84
N ILE A 70 17.09 -3.66 -1.96
CA ILE A 70 15.65 -3.40 -1.92
C ILE A 70 15.02 -3.59 -3.29
N LYS A 71 13.88 -4.27 -3.32
CA LYS A 71 13.07 -4.44 -4.54
C LYS A 71 11.59 -4.26 -4.23
N VAL A 72 10.89 -3.48 -5.04
CA VAL A 72 9.44 -3.28 -4.92
C VAL A 72 8.73 -3.98 -6.09
N GLU A 73 7.75 -4.84 -5.78
CA GLU A 73 6.99 -5.57 -6.79
C GLU A 73 5.58 -5.92 -6.30
N VAL A 74 4.73 -6.44 -7.18
CA VAL A 74 3.43 -7.00 -6.78
C VAL A 74 3.63 -8.45 -6.33
N GLY A 75 3.35 -8.72 -5.06
CA GLY A 75 3.37 -10.06 -4.48
C GLY A 75 2.01 -10.74 -4.55
N LYS A 76 2.01 -12.07 -4.68
CA LYS A 76 0.83 -12.94 -4.62
C LYS A 76 0.93 -13.85 -3.40
N PRO A 77 0.54 -13.37 -2.21
CA PRO A 77 0.77 -14.10 -0.95
C PRO A 77 -0.18 -15.30 -0.78
N CYS A 78 -1.27 -15.36 -1.52
CA CYS A 78 -2.33 -16.35 -1.38
C CYS A 78 -2.09 -17.55 -2.30
N GLN A 79 -1.91 -18.73 -1.73
CA GLN A 79 -1.68 -19.95 -2.51
C GLN A 79 -2.93 -20.37 -3.30
N ASP A 80 -4.09 -20.27 -2.65
CA ASP A 80 -5.38 -20.73 -3.19
C ASP A 80 -6.07 -19.69 -4.10
N ASP A 81 -5.64 -18.43 -4.08
CA ASP A 81 -6.21 -17.34 -4.87
C ASP A 81 -5.08 -16.47 -5.47
N GLN A 82 -4.68 -16.80 -6.69
CA GLN A 82 -3.61 -16.13 -7.44
C GLN A 82 -4.02 -14.76 -7.99
N GLU A 83 -5.30 -14.38 -7.86
CA GLU A 83 -5.80 -13.08 -8.26
C GLU A 83 -5.63 -12.03 -7.17
N ARG A 84 -5.25 -12.41 -5.94
CA ARG A 84 -5.01 -11.50 -4.82
C ARG A 84 -3.58 -10.98 -4.79
N GLY A 85 -3.45 -9.67 -4.74
CA GLY A 85 -2.18 -8.96 -4.82
C GLY A 85 -1.96 -8.00 -3.66
N LEU A 86 -0.69 -7.73 -3.39
CA LEU A 86 -0.24 -6.64 -2.52
C LEU A 86 1.10 -6.10 -3.02
N ILE A 87 1.56 -4.97 -2.46
CA ILE A 87 2.91 -4.47 -2.73
C ILE A 87 3.90 -5.20 -1.83
N LEU A 88 4.78 -5.98 -2.43
CA LEU A 88 5.85 -6.69 -1.76
C LEU A 88 7.14 -5.85 -1.85
N VAL A 89 7.73 -5.56 -0.69
CA VAL A 89 9.05 -4.92 -0.61
C VAL A 89 10.02 -5.91 -0.02
N SER A 90 10.94 -6.39 -0.84
CA SER A 90 12.02 -7.28 -0.41
C SER A 90 13.23 -6.47 0.06
N TYR A 91 13.92 -6.90 1.11
CA TYR A 91 15.12 -6.25 1.66
C TYR A 91 16.11 -7.29 2.22
N ASP A 92 17.38 -6.91 2.37
CA ASP A 92 18.45 -7.80 2.85
C ASP A 92 18.85 -7.46 4.31
N LEU A 93 18.89 -6.16 4.64
CA LEU A 93 19.39 -5.66 5.92
C LEU A 93 18.28 -5.12 6.84
N LYS A 94 18.50 -5.22 8.15
CA LYS A 94 17.58 -4.63 9.14
C LYS A 94 17.51 -3.10 8.99
N SER A 95 18.63 -2.45 8.69
CA SER A 95 18.67 -1.00 8.46
C SER A 95 17.81 -0.56 7.28
N GLU A 96 17.74 -1.38 6.22
CA GLU A 96 16.86 -1.14 5.07
C GLU A 96 15.39 -1.24 5.50
N ARG A 97 15.02 -2.30 6.25
CA ARG A 97 13.66 -2.44 6.80
C ARG A 97 13.24 -1.21 7.61
N ASP A 98 14.12 -0.73 8.49
CA ASP A 98 13.83 0.42 9.35
C ASP A 98 13.72 1.72 8.53
N ALA A 99 14.56 1.89 7.49
CA ALA A 99 14.47 3.01 6.56
C ALA A 99 13.17 2.99 5.74
N ILE A 100 12.80 1.83 5.19
CA ILE A 100 11.54 1.62 4.45
C ILE A 100 10.35 1.94 5.36
N SER A 101 10.35 1.43 6.60
CA SER A 101 9.27 1.68 7.56
C SER A 101 9.15 3.15 7.94
N ASN A 102 10.26 3.88 8.05
CA ASN A 102 10.26 5.32 8.35
C ASN A 102 9.81 6.17 7.15
N LEU A 103 10.14 5.76 5.92
CA LEU A 103 9.64 6.40 4.72
C LEU A 103 8.12 6.20 4.58
N LEU A 104 7.66 4.95 4.71
CA LEU A 104 6.25 4.60 4.56
C LEU A 104 5.36 5.31 5.61
N SER A 105 5.83 5.48 6.84
CA SER A 105 5.07 6.16 7.90
C SER A 105 4.88 7.66 7.68
N ARG A 106 5.66 8.27 6.78
CA ARG A 106 5.55 9.69 6.39
C ARG A 106 4.92 9.89 5.03
N SER A 107 4.80 8.82 4.25
CA SER A 107 4.19 8.83 2.92
C SER A 107 2.68 8.54 2.99
N GLU A 108 1.95 8.88 1.94
CA GLU A 108 0.56 8.45 1.78
C GLU A 108 0.43 6.94 1.45
N GLY A 109 1.56 6.26 1.20
CA GLY A 109 1.60 4.85 0.82
C GLY A 109 1.16 4.61 -0.62
N PHE A 110 0.84 3.36 -0.95
CA PHE A 110 0.38 2.95 -2.28
C PHE A 110 -1.14 2.91 -2.42
N GLY A 111 -1.90 3.17 -1.34
CA GLY A 111 -3.35 2.96 -1.30
C GLY A 111 -3.78 1.48 -1.26
N VAL A 112 -2.82 0.55 -1.22
CA VAL A 112 -3.03 -0.90 -1.08
C VAL A 112 -2.08 -1.46 -0.01
N PRO A 113 -2.33 -2.67 0.53
CA PRO A 113 -1.45 -3.28 1.54
C PRO A 113 0.00 -3.42 1.06
N VAL A 114 0.95 -3.09 1.95
CA VAL A 114 2.38 -3.28 1.74
C VAL A 114 2.90 -4.35 2.70
N HIS A 115 3.65 -5.32 2.20
CA HIS A 115 4.29 -6.35 3.00
C HIS A 115 5.80 -6.28 2.83
N LEU A 116 6.52 -6.16 3.96
CA LEU A 116 7.98 -6.18 3.99
C LEU A 116 8.46 -7.63 4.19
N LYS A 117 9.32 -8.11 3.29
CA LYS A 117 9.87 -9.46 3.34
C LYS A 117 11.39 -9.42 3.31
N LYS A 118 12.02 -10.14 4.25
CA LYS A 118 13.46 -10.34 4.20
C LYS A 118 13.80 -11.39 3.12
N ARG A 119 14.81 -11.12 2.29
CA ARG A 119 15.36 -12.06 1.32
C ARG A 119 16.20 -13.16 1.98
#